data_AF-A0A4V3T986-F1
#
_entry.id   AF-A0A4V3T986-F1
#
_cell.length_a   1.000
_cell.length_b   1.000
_cell.length_c   1.000
_cell.angle_alpha   90.00
_cell.angle_beta   90.00
_cell.angle_gamma   90.00
#
_symmetry.space_group_name_H-M   'P 1'
#
loop_
_entity.id
_entity.type
_entity.pdbx_description
1 polymer ?
#
loop_
_entity_poly.entity_id
_entity_poly.type
_entity_poly.pdbx_seq_one_letter_code
_entity_poly.pdbx_strand_id
1 'polypeptide(L)'
;MKRALISASAAVALVVSGGSVATASDGAPPRTTHGPCQYTQTPDEPPARRVPLPPDPRRTPSRGTVDVAVPTSQGPLPLSLDRAKAPCTVQSFLHLARHGFYNRTVCHRLTAYPTLKVLQCGDPTGTGEGGPGYKYKDELPVDLPPAPTDPTGTRRLYARGVLAMANAGPDTNGSQFFVVYGDSALRPNYTVFGTVGADGLQTLDNVAAGGIEPTAEDPAPVDGTPALRTELLRVRPSC
;
A
#
# COMPACT_ATOMS: atom_id res chain seq x y z
N MET A 1 -36.15 78.73 -0.46
CA MET A 1 -35.15 79.80 -0.24
C MET A 1 -33.99 79.23 0.56
N LYS A 2 -32.78 79.58 0.11
CA LYS A 2 -31.43 79.23 0.60
C LYS A 2 -31.33 78.96 2.12
N ARG A 3 -30.55 77.93 2.50
CA ARG A 3 -29.25 78.11 3.19
C ARG A 3 -28.51 76.78 3.35
N ALA A 4 -27.29 76.79 2.86
CA ALA A 4 -26.28 75.75 3.01
C ALA A 4 -25.80 75.66 4.46
N LEU A 5 -25.52 74.43 4.92
CA LEU A 5 -24.74 74.15 6.12
C LEU A 5 -23.51 73.34 5.69
N ILE A 6 -22.36 74.00 5.81
CA ILE A 6 -21.03 73.41 5.76
C ILE A 6 -20.73 72.91 7.17
N SER A 7 -20.35 71.65 7.36
CA SER A 7 -19.72 71.20 8.61
C SER A 7 -18.85 69.94 8.39
N ALA A 8 -17.54 70.19 8.45
CA ALA A 8 -16.45 69.37 8.97
C ALA A 8 -16.41 67.85 8.69
N SER A 9 -15.50 67.46 7.80
CA SER A 9 -14.97 66.11 7.67
C SER A 9 -14.06 65.76 8.86
N ALA A 10 -14.43 64.74 9.64
CA ALA A 10 -13.53 64.07 10.57
C ALA A 10 -13.10 62.73 9.96
N ALA A 11 -11.83 62.63 9.58
CA ALA A 11 -11.23 61.40 9.08
C ALA A 11 -10.99 60.44 10.26
N VAL A 12 -11.70 59.31 10.28
CA VAL A 12 -11.41 58.20 11.19
C VAL A 12 -10.36 57.32 10.50
N ALA A 13 -9.13 57.33 11.02
CA ALA A 13 -8.08 56.42 10.59
C ALA A 13 -8.40 55.00 11.09
N LEU A 14 -8.80 54.12 10.16
CA LEU A 14 -9.00 52.70 10.43
C LEU A 14 -7.62 52.02 10.43
N VAL A 15 -7.09 51.70 11.61
CA VAL A 15 -5.89 50.88 11.75
C VAL A 15 -6.27 49.44 11.42
N VAL A 16 -6.01 49.00 10.19
CA VAL A 16 -6.09 47.58 9.82
C VAL A 16 -4.81 46.92 10.32
N SER A 17 -4.87 46.37 11.53
CA SER A 17 -3.85 45.45 12.03
C SER A 17 -3.85 44.19 11.15
N GLY A 18 -2.83 44.06 10.30
CA GLY A 18 -2.59 42.88 9.48
C GLY A 18 -2.34 41.66 10.36
N GLY A 19 -3.37 40.82 10.49
CA GLY A 19 -3.23 39.48 11.05
C GLY A 19 -2.43 38.61 10.09
N SER A 20 -1.17 38.35 10.43
CA SER A 20 -0.39 37.30 9.79
C SER A 20 -0.93 35.96 10.28
N VAL A 21 -1.75 35.29 9.45
CA VAL A 21 -2.12 33.89 9.67
C VAL A 21 -0.94 33.04 9.19
N ALA A 22 0.00 32.77 10.09
CA ALA A 22 1.05 31.79 9.89
C ALA A 22 0.79 30.64 10.86
N THR A 23 -0.04 29.67 10.47
CA THR A 23 -0.05 28.35 11.10
C THR A 23 1.12 27.57 10.52
N ALA A 24 2.32 27.80 11.05
CA ALA A 24 3.42 26.87 10.87
C ALA A 24 3.11 25.63 11.73
N SER A 25 3.05 24.45 11.08
CA SER A 25 3.02 23.17 11.79
C SER A 25 4.34 23.02 12.53
N ASP A 26 4.30 23.18 13.86
CA ASP A 26 5.44 23.18 14.77
C ASP A 26 5.84 21.72 15.11
N GLY A 27 6.09 20.92 14.07
CA GLY A 27 6.46 19.51 14.17
C GLY A 27 7.94 19.30 13.86
N ALA A 28 8.62 18.50 14.69
CA ALA A 28 9.94 17.98 14.35
C ALA A 28 9.89 17.25 12.98
N PRO A 29 10.96 17.33 12.16
CA PRO A 29 10.95 16.74 10.83
C PRO A 29 10.68 15.21 10.89
N PRO A 30 10.04 14.63 9.86
CA PRO A 30 9.78 13.20 9.81
C PRO A 30 11.07 12.40 9.98
N ARG A 31 11.08 11.44 10.90
CA ARG A 31 12.27 10.62 11.13
C ARG A 31 12.45 9.65 9.97
N THR A 32 13.71 9.49 9.54
CA THR A 32 14.12 8.48 8.57
C THR A 32 15.19 7.59 9.19
N THR A 33 15.14 6.29 8.93
CA THR A 33 16.18 5.36 9.39
C THR A 33 17.50 5.58 8.65
N HIS A 34 18.63 5.18 9.23
CA HIS A 34 19.97 5.52 8.71
C HIS A 34 20.63 4.45 7.82
N GLY A 35 20.04 3.27 7.69
CA GLY A 35 20.57 2.19 6.86
C GLY A 35 20.18 2.35 5.39
N PRO A 36 20.41 1.34 4.54
CA PRO A 36 20.17 1.47 3.11
C PRO A 36 18.67 1.60 2.74
N CYS A 37 17.75 1.11 3.60
CA CYS A 37 16.33 1.09 3.27
C CYS A 37 15.62 2.41 3.51
N GLN A 38 16.13 3.26 4.42
CA GLN A 38 15.67 4.63 4.63
C GLN A 38 14.13 4.70 4.83
N TYR A 39 13.60 3.94 5.79
CA TYR A 39 12.18 4.00 6.15
C TYR A 39 11.87 5.38 6.75
N THR A 40 11.04 6.17 6.07
CA THR A 40 10.68 7.54 6.45
C THR A 40 9.28 7.57 7.03
N GLN A 41 9.12 8.14 8.22
CA GLN A 41 7.79 8.35 8.82
C GLN A 41 6.91 9.24 7.96
N THR A 42 5.60 9.00 8.02
CA THR A 42 4.57 9.81 7.36
C THR A 42 3.68 10.45 8.43
N PRO A 43 4.02 11.63 8.98
CA PRO A 43 3.22 12.24 10.05
C PRO A 43 1.77 12.51 9.67
N ASP A 44 1.53 12.88 8.41
CA ASP A 44 0.20 13.17 7.87
C ASP A 44 -0.62 11.90 7.57
N GLU A 45 0.03 10.74 7.51
CA GLU A 45 -0.57 9.41 7.32
C GLU A 45 -0.15 8.50 8.48
N PRO A 46 -0.76 8.67 9.67
CA PRO A 46 -0.35 7.92 10.86
C PRO A 46 -0.60 6.41 10.69
N PRO A 47 0.13 5.57 11.47
CA PRO A 47 -0.02 4.13 11.36
C PRO A 47 -1.44 3.68 11.72
N ALA A 48 -2.08 2.94 10.81
CA ALA A 48 -3.40 2.32 11.03
C ALA A 48 -3.39 1.36 12.24
N ARG A 49 -2.22 0.82 12.57
CA ARG A 49 -1.97 0.05 13.79
C ARG A 49 -0.58 0.39 14.33
N ARG A 50 -0.47 0.60 15.64
CA ARG A 50 0.81 0.94 16.29
C ARG A 50 1.91 -0.05 15.92
N VAL A 51 2.96 0.44 15.27
CA VAL A 51 4.18 -0.30 14.96
C VAL A 51 5.36 0.70 14.89
N PRO A 52 6.54 0.38 15.44
CA PRO A 52 7.70 1.25 15.28
C PRO A 52 8.25 1.17 13.84
N LEU A 53 9.13 2.10 13.49
CA LEU A 53 9.91 1.99 12.25
C LEU A 53 10.67 0.64 12.21
N PRO A 54 10.82 0.02 11.03
CA PRO A 54 11.63 -1.17 10.90
C PRO A 54 13.08 -0.92 11.31
N PRO A 55 13.79 -1.93 11.82
CA PRO A 55 15.24 -1.84 11.95
C PRO A 55 15.85 -1.63 10.56
N ASP A 56 16.92 -0.85 10.47
CA ASP A 56 17.61 -0.56 9.21
C ASP A 56 19.13 -0.67 9.44
N PRO A 57 19.67 -1.90 9.44
CA PRO A 57 21.08 -2.14 9.75
C PRO A 57 21.97 -1.61 8.62
N ARG A 58 23.27 -1.45 8.89
CA ARG A 58 24.25 -1.04 7.86
C ARG A 58 24.25 -1.92 6.60
N ARG A 59 23.78 -3.16 6.72
CA ARG A 59 23.60 -4.11 5.62
C ARG A 59 22.29 -4.86 5.80
N THR A 60 21.31 -4.57 4.95
CA THR A 60 20.05 -5.31 4.94
C THR A 60 20.27 -6.73 4.39
N PRO A 61 19.71 -7.78 5.03
CA PRO A 61 19.79 -9.13 4.50
C PRO A 61 19.22 -9.22 3.07
N SER A 62 20.08 -9.55 2.11
CA SER A 62 19.77 -9.56 0.67
C SER A 62 19.94 -10.93 0.01
N ARG A 63 19.92 -12.01 0.79
CA ARG A 63 20.12 -13.38 0.30
C ARG A 63 19.13 -14.35 0.94
N GLY A 64 18.79 -15.37 0.16
CA GLY A 64 17.92 -16.45 0.57
C GLY A 64 16.45 -16.06 0.63
N THR A 65 15.64 -17.08 0.83
CA THR A 65 14.19 -16.97 0.84
C THR A 65 13.66 -17.09 2.28
N VAL A 66 12.51 -16.48 2.55
CA VAL A 66 11.80 -16.63 3.83
C VAL A 66 10.39 -17.07 3.57
N ASP A 67 10.02 -18.24 4.09
CA ASP A 67 8.64 -18.67 4.04
C ASP A 67 7.82 -17.99 5.15
N VAL A 68 6.60 -17.61 4.80
CA VAL A 68 5.64 -16.97 5.70
C VAL A 68 4.32 -17.73 5.63
N ALA A 69 3.85 -18.17 6.78
CA ALA A 69 2.53 -18.76 6.93
C ALA A 69 1.48 -17.65 7.06
N VAL A 70 0.49 -17.68 6.16
CA VAL A 70 -0.65 -16.77 6.16
C VAL A 70 -1.95 -17.60 6.13
N PRO A 71 -2.42 -18.15 7.25
CA PRO A 71 -3.76 -18.71 7.32
C PRO A 71 -4.78 -17.59 7.08
N THR A 72 -5.71 -17.82 6.15
CA THR A 72 -6.83 -16.91 5.87
C THR A 72 -8.16 -17.57 6.20
N SER A 73 -9.24 -16.78 6.26
CA SER A 73 -10.61 -17.30 6.35
C SER A 73 -11.03 -18.17 5.16
N GLN A 74 -10.30 -18.11 4.03
CA GLN A 74 -10.59 -18.85 2.79
C GLN A 74 -9.57 -19.97 2.50
N GLY A 75 -8.70 -20.27 3.47
CA GLY A 75 -7.65 -21.28 3.36
C GLY A 75 -6.23 -20.72 3.53
N PRO A 76 -5.20 -21.56 3.45
CA PRO A 76 -3.81 -21.14 3.63
C PRO A 76 -3.30 -20.35 2.42
N LEU A 77 -2.56 -19.26 2.67
CA LEU A 77 -1.87 -18.46 1.65
C LEU A 77 -0.36 -18.43 1.93
N PRO A 78 0.36 -19.56 1.85
CA PRO A 78 1.80 -19.59 2.11
C PRO A 78 2.54 -18.67 1.13
N LEU A 79 3.45 -17.85 1.64
CA LEU A 79 4.27 -16.94 0.84
C LEU A 79 5.74 -17.34 0.95
N SER A 80 6.50 -17.15 -0.11
CA SER A 80 7.94 -17.35 -0.16
C SER A 80 8.60 -16.05 -0.59
N LEU A 81 9.27 -15.36 0.33
CA LEU A 81 9.80 -14.00 0.17
C LEU A 81 11.26 -14.01 -0.27
N ASP A 82 11.58 -13.32 -1.36
CA ASP A 82 12.93 -13.31 -1.94
C ASP A 82 13.71 -12.05 -1.55
N ARG A 83 14.68 -12.23 -0.65
CA ARG A 83 15.53 -11.12 -0.18
C ARG A 83 16.50 -10.61 -1.24
N ALA A 84 16.83 -11.40 -2.25
CA ALA A 84 17.74 -10.96 -3.31
C ALA A 84 17.04 -9.99 -4.27
N LYS A 85 15.72 -10.15 -4.46
CA LYS A 85 14.91 -9.26 -5.30
C LYS A 85 14.55 -7.96 -4.61
N ALA A 86 14.08 -8.03 -3.37
CA ALA A 86 13.57 -6.85 -2.66
C ALA A 86 13.93 -6.88 -1.15
N PRO A 87 15.22 -6.70 -0.81
CA PRO A 87 15.69 -6.79 0.58
C PRO A 87 14.95 -5.86 1.56
N CYS A 88 14.69 -4.61 1.18
CA CYS A 88 14.02 -3.63 2.03
C CYS A 88 12.53 -3.92 2.18
N THR A 89 11.86 -4.35 1.11
CA THR A 89 10.46 -4.80 1.18
C THR A 89 10.31 -6.04 2.05
N VAL A 90 11.16 -7.05 1.87
CA VAL A 90 11.10 -8.27 2.69
C VAL A 90 11.37 -7.95 4.17
N GLN A 91 12.32 -7.05 4.46
CA GLN A 91 12.58 -6.59 5.81
C GLN A 91 11.37 -5.88 6.42
N SER A 92 10.75 -4.97 5.69
CA SER A 92 9.54 -4.24 6.10
C SER A 92 8.38 -5.21 6.39
N PHE A 93 8.07 -6.09 5.45
CA PHE A 93 6.99 -7.07 5.57
C PHE A 93 7.18 -7.98 6.79
N LEU A 94 8.40 -8.51 6.99
CA LEU A 94 8.71 -9.38 8.14
C LEU A 94 8.64 -8.61 9.47
N HIS A 95 9.05 -7.34 9.50
CA HIS A 95 8.91 -6.48 10.67
C HIS A 95 7.44 -6.29 11.03
N LEU A 96 6.60 -5.94 10.06
CA LEU A 96 5.15 -5.78 10.23
C LEU A 96 4.49 -7.09 10.69
N ALA A 97 4.81 -8.23 10.06
CA ALA A 97 4.30 -9.54 10.44
C ALA A 97 4.66 -9.91 11.89
N ARG A 98 5.90 -9.69 12.32
CA ARG A 98 6.35 -9.98 13.71
C ARG A 98 5.62 -9.14 14.76
N HIS A 99 5.24 -7.90 14.41
CA HIS A 99 4.43 -7.04 15.26
C HIS A 99 2.93 -7.33 15.17
N GLY A 100 2.53 -8.37 14.42
CA GLY A 100 1.13 -8.73 14.22
C GLY A 100 0.34 -7.66 13.47
N PHE A 101 1.01 -6.80 12.68
CA PHE A 101 0.39 -5.70 11.96
C PHE A 101 -0.71 -6.18 11.01
N TYR A 102 -0.46 -7.30 10.34
CA TYR A 102 -1.38 -7.93 9.39
C TYR A 102 -2.38 -8.91 10.03
N ASN A 103 -2.37 -9.09 11.35
CA ASN A 103 -3.30 -10.03 11.98
C ASN A 103 -4.71 -9.46 11.98
N ARG A 104 -5.70 -10.28 11.61
CA ARG A 104 -7.12 -9.93 11.50
C ARG A 104 -7.35 -8.72 10.59
N THR A 105 -6.63 -8.65 9.48
CA THR A 105 -6.82 -7.63 8.44
C THR A 105 -7.47 -8.27 7.23
N VAL A 106 -8.33 -7.53 6.53
CA VAL A 106 -9.00 -8.04 5.33
C VAL A 106 -8.20 -7.74 4.06
N CYS A 107 -8.34 -8.60 3.07
CA CYS A 107 -8.08 -8.23 1.68
C CYS A 107 -9.27 -7.40 1.20
N HIS A 108 -9.04 -6.10 1.04
CA HIS A 108 -10.11 -5.12 0.82
C HIS A 108 -10.46 -4.96 -0.65
N ARG A 109 -9.64 -5.48 -1.57
CA ARG A 109 -9.84 -5.29 -3.01
C ARG A 109 -9.49 -6.53 -3.81
N LEU A 110 -10.39 -6.91 -4.69
CA LEU A 110 -10.23 -7.90 -5.75
C LEU A 110 -10.52 -7.22 -7.08
N THR A 111 -9.69 -7.52 -8.08
CA THR A 111 -9.84 -6.98 -9.45
C THR A 111 -9.99 -8.14 -10.42
N ALA A 112 -10.83 -7.99 -11.44
CA ALA A 112 -11.15 -9.01 -12.44
C ALA A 112 -11.01 -8.46 -13.89
N TYR A 113 -10.20 -7.43 -14.07
CA TYR A 113 -9.91 -6.92 -15.42
C TYR A 113 -9.07 -7.93 -16.22
N PRO A 114 -9.16 -7.93 -17.57
CA PRO A 114 -8.31 -8.78 -18.40
C PRO A 114 -6.81 -8.61 -18.16
N THR A 115 -6.38 -7.40 -17.79
CA THR A 115 -4.98 -7.01 -17.58
C THR A 115 -4.56 -6.94 -16.11
N LEU A 116 -5.51 -7.01 -15.17
CA LEU A 116 -5.27 -6.87 -13.73
C LEU A 116 -6.20 -7.82 -12.97
N LYS A 117 -5.61 -8.93 -12.52
CA LYS A 117 -6.26 -10.02 -11.78
C LYS A 117 -5.52 -10.24 -10.46
N VAL A 118 -5.75 -9.33 -9.52
CA VAL A 118 -5.06 -9.32 -8.23
C VAL A 118 -6.02 -9.26 -7.05
N LEU A 119 -5.59 -9.89 -5.95
CA LEU A 119 -6.18 -9.75 -4.61
C LEU A 119 -5.24 -8.88 -3.77
N GLN A 120 -5.72 -7.73 -3.30
CA GLN A 120 -4.95 -6.75 -2.54
C GLN A 120 -5.32 -6.77 -1.05
N CYS A 121 -4.31 -6.78 -0.20
CA CYS A 121 -4.40 -6.92 1.25
C CYS A 121 -3.37 -6.02 1.95
N GLY A 122 -3.27 -6.11 3.27
CA GLY A 122 -2.19 -5.47 4.05
C GLY A 122 -2.52 -4.08 4.58
N ASP A 123 -3.79 -3.68 4.51
CA ASP A 123 -4.33 -2.50 5.18
C ASP A 123 -5.11 -2.91 6.45
N PRO A 124 -4.66 -2.52 7.66
CA PRO A 124 -5.40 -2.79 8.89
C PRO A 124 -6.76 -2.10 9.03
N THR A 125 -7.02 -1.00 8.32
CA THR A 125 -8.35 -0.35 8.33
C THR A 125 -9.32 -1.08 7.40
N GLY A 126 -8.78 -1.75 6.36
CA GLY A 126 -9.55 -2.36 5.29
C GLY A 126 -10.14 -1.36 4.29
N THR A 127 -9.74 -0.09 4.31
CA THR A 127 -10.28 0.95 3.41
C THR A 127 -9.48 1.08 2.12
N GLY A 128 -8.24 0.59 2.08
CA GLY A 128 -7.29 0.79 0.98
C GLY A 128 -6.44 2.05 1.14
N GLU A 129 -6.67 2.84 2.19
CA GLU A 129 -5.96 4.10 2.46
C GLU A 129 -5.02 3.98 3.67
N GLY A 130 -5.15 2.93 4.47
CA GLY A 130 -4.32 2.74 5.64
C GLY A 130 -2.92 2.20 5.33
N GLY A 131 -2.01 2.44 6.26
CA GLY A 131 -0.61 2.06 6.14
C GLY A 131 0.12 1.97 7.48
N PRO A 132 1.44 1.72 7.46
CA PRO A 132 2.21 1.46 8.67
C PRO A 132 2.80 2.72 9.31
N GLY A 133 2.41 3.92 8.83
CA GLY A 133 2.93 5.19 9.34
C GLY A 133 4.35 5.52 8.85
N TYR A 134 4.80 4.84 7.81
CA TYR A 134 6.05 5.11 7.12
C TYR A 134 5.98 4.65 5.66
N LYS A 135 6.89 5.20 4.86
CA LYS A 135 7.11 4.81 3.46
C LYS A 135 8.57 4.46 3.20
N TYR A 136 8.83 3.77 2.10
CA TYR A 136 10.17 3.46 1.62
C TYR A 136 10.20 3.27 0.10
N LYS A 137 11.43 3.27 -0.43
CA LYS A 137 11.70 3.24 -1.86
C LYS A 137 11.25 1.96 -2.55
N ASP A 138 11.05 2.06 -3.86
CA ASP A 138 10.79 0.90 -4.72
C ASP A 138 12.06 0.06 -4.95
N GLU A 139 11.87 -1.26 -5.06
CA GLU A 139 12.87 -2.23 -5.49
C GLU A 139 12.35 -2.91 -6.77
N LEU A 140 12.25 -2.11 -7.84
CA LEU A 140 11.51 -2.46 -9.05
C LEU A 140 12.13 -3.67 -9.78
N PRO A 141 11.29 -4.58 -10.30
CA PRO A 141 11.77 -5.76 -11.01
C PRO A 141 12.38 -5.38 -12.36
N VAL A 142 13.52 -5.98 -12.69
CA VAL A 142 14.26 -5.74 -13.95
C VAL A 142 14.17 -6.91 -14.93
N ASP A 143 13.66 -8.05 -14.48
CA ASP A 143 13.73 -9.36 -15.14
C ASP A 143 12.35 -9.92 -15.55
N LEU A 144 11.27 -9.17 -15.35
CA LEU A 144 9.94 -9.63 -15.80
C LEU A 144 9.87 -9.70 -17.33
N PRO A 145 9.26 -10.75 -17.91
CA PRO A 145 9.12 -10.85 -19.35
C PRO A 145 8.10 -9.84 -19.89
N PRO A 146 8.17 -9.48 -21.18
CA PRO A 146 7.14 -8.67 -21.83
C PRO A 146 5.75 -9.29 -21.65
N ALA A 147 4.73 -8.46 -21.43
CA ALA A 147 3.36 -8.95 -21.39
C ALA A 147 2.92 -9.37 -22.82
N PRO A 148 2.49 -10.63 -23.05
CA PRO A 148 2.09 -11.08 -24.39
C PRO A 148 0.92 -10.30 -24.99
N THR A 149 0.10 -9.69 -24.13
CA THR A 149 -1.11 -8.95 -24.49
C THR A 149 -0.87 -7.45 -24.69
N ASP A 150 0.36 -6.95 -24.54
CA ASP A 150 0.67 -5.52 -24.64
C ASP A 150 1.48 -5.19 -25.91
N PRO A 151 0.85 -4.64 -26.96
CA PRO A 151 1.55 -4.29 -28.20
C PRO A 151 2.53 -3.12 -28.05
N THR A 152 2.45 -2.36 -26.95
CA THR A 152 3.32 -1.20 -26.70
C THR A 152 4.70 -1.59 -26.16
N GLY A 153 4.85 -2.81 -25.63
CA GLY A 153 6.06 -3.27 -24.96
C GLY A 153 6.37 -2.52 -23.65
N THR A 154 5.42 -1.75 -23.11
CA THR A 154 5.61 -0.97 -21.87
C THR A 154 5.21 -1.76 -20.62
N ARG A 155 4.36 -2.76 -20.77
CA ARG A 155 3.93 -3.66 -19.69
C ARG A 155 4.81 -4.90 -19.63
N ARG A 156 4.83 -5.48 -18.45
CA ARG A 156 5.50 -6.73 -18.10
C ARG A 156 4.48 -7.71 -17.56
N LEU A 157 4.75 -8.99 -17.76
CA LEU A 157 3.92 -10.06 -17.22
C LEU A 157 4.25 -10.24 -15.74
N TYR A 158 3.25 -9.92 -14.92
CA TYR A 158 3.18 -10.37 -13.54
C TYR A 158 2.42 -11.70 -13.57
N ALA A 159 3.15 -12.81 -13.49
CA ALA A 159 2.57 -14.14 -13.59
C ALA A 159 1.71 -14.48 -12.37
N ARG A 160 0.77 -15.41 -12.54
CA ARG A 160 0.01 -15.99 -11.42
C ARG A 160 0.95 -16.48 -10.31
N GLY A 161 0.60 -16.14 -9.06
CA GLY A 161 1.37 -16.44 -7.86
C GLY A 161 2.42 -15.41 -7.50
N VAL A 162 2.65 -14.38 -8.32
CA VAL A 162 3.56 -13.26 -7.97
C VAL A 162 2.97 -12.44 -6.82
N LEU A 163 3.83 -12.09 -5.87
CA LEU A 163 3.56 -11.20 -4.74
C LEU A 163 4.30 -9.87 -4.95
N ALA A 164 3.57 -8.75 -4.89
CA ALA A 164 4.13 -7.43 -5.11
C ALA A 164 3.51 -6.36 -4.21
N MET A 165 4.24 -5.25 -4.00
CA MET A 165 3.77 -4.13 -3.18
C MET A 165 2.75 -3.28 -3.94
N ALA A 166 1.69 -2.88 -3.24
CA ALA A 166 0.84 -1.77 -3.69
C ALA A 166 1.49 -0.45 -3.25
N ASN A 167 1.30 0.61 -4.04
CA ASN A 167 1.84 1.94 -3.77
C ASN A 167 0.89 3.03 -4.30
N ALA A 168 1.11 4.27 -3.87
CA ALA A 168 0.41 5.48 -4.32
C ALA A 168 1.26 6.31 -5.30
N GLY A 169 2.20 5.66 -6.00
CA GLY A 169 3.21 6.29 -6.84
C GLY A 169 4.64 5.87 -6.46
N PRO A 170 5.65 6.39 -7.17
CA PRO A 170 7.05 6.02 -6.94
C PRO A 170 7.50 6.25 -5.50
N ASP A 171 8.23 5.29 -4.94
CA ASP A 171 8.83 5.34 -3.60
C ASP A 171 7.83 5.57 -2.45
N THR A 172 6.61 5.03 -2.60
CA THR A 172 5.54 5.10 -1.58
C THR A 172 5.13 3.74 -1.02
N ASN A 173 6.03 2.76 -1.04
CA ASN A 173 5.71 1.45 -0.46
C ASN A 173 5.42 1.60 1.05
N GLY A 174 4.29 1.07 1.47
CA GLY A 174 3.85 1.01 2.86
C GLY A 174 3.71 -0.44 3.33
N SER A 175 2.49 -0.83 3.69
CA SER A 175 2.17 -2.18 4.17
C SER A 175 1.32 -2.99 3.19
N GLN A 176 0.64 -2.33 2.27
CA GLN A 176 -0.29 -2.98 1.35
C GLN A 176 0.46 -3.75 0.26
N PHE A 177 -0.02 -4.95 -0.02
CA PHE A 177 0.54 -5.83 -1.04
C PHE A 177 -0.60 -6.44 -1.84
N PHE A 178 -0.30 -6.89 -3.05
CA PHE A 178 -1.23 -7.65 -3.85
C PHE A 178 -0.61 -8.97 -4.29
N VAL A 179 -1.51 -9.94 -4.47
CA VAL A 179 -1.20 -11.26 -4.96
C VAL A 179 -1.88 -11.45 -6.31
N VAL A 180 -1.11 -11.87 -7.30
CA VAL A 180 -1.60 -12.08 -8.66
C VAL A 180 -2.26 -13.45 -8.74
N TYR A 181 -3.58 -13.50 -8.87
CA TYR A 181 -4.30 -14.77 -9.03
C TYR A 181 -4.49 -15.14 -10.51
N GLY A 182 -4.25 -14.23 -11.44
CA GLY A 182 -4.19 -14.56 -12.87
C GLY A 182 -3.18 -13.69 -13.57
N ASP A 183 -2.54 -14.23 -14.61
CA ASP A 183 -1.55 -13.50 -15.39
C ASP A 183 -2.03 -12.09 -15.72
N SER A 184 -1.22 -11.11 -15.30
CA SER A 184 -1.55 -9.69 -15.32
C SER A 184 -0.48 -8.91 -16.09
N ALA A 185 -0.90 -7.91 -16.85
CA ALA A 185 -0.04 -7.08 -17.68
C ALA A 185 0.06 -5.68 -17.08
N LEU A 186 1.12 -5.43 -16.31
CA LEU A 186 1.30 -4.18 -15.57
C LEU A 186 2.58 -3.47 -16.00
N ARG A 187 2.63 -2.14 -15.84
CA ARG A 187 3.93 -1.44 -15.89
C ARG A 187 4.77 -1.94 -14.70
N PRO A 188 6.10 -2.08 -14.84
CA PRO A 188 6.98 -2.62 -13.80
C PRO A 188 7.24 -1.59 -12.68
N ASN A 189 6.18 -0.97 -12.17
CA ASN A 189 6.21 0.09 -11.15
C ASN A 189 5.91 -0.46 -9.74
N TYR A 190 5.86 -1.77 -9.59
CA TYR A 190 5.53 -2.44 -8.34
C TYR A 190 6.63 -3.44 -7.98
N THR A 191 7.21 -3.25 -6.80
CA THR A 191 8.24 -4.12 -6.23
C THR A 191 7.72 -5.55 -6.10
N VAL A 192 8.34 -6.48 -6.82
CA VAL A 192 8.10 -7.93 -6.69
C VAL A 192 9.02 -8.48 -5.60
N PHE A 193 8.45 -9.05 -4.55
CA PHE A 193 9.23 -9.47 -3.37
C PHE A 193 9.00 -10.91 -2.94
N GLY A 194 8.25 -11.69 -3.71
CA GLY A 194 8.04 -13.10 -3.43
C GLY A 194 7.04 -13.78 -4.34
N THR A 195 6.66 -14.99 -3.95
CA THR A 195 5.65 -15.80 -4.64
C THR A 195 4.75 -16.52 -3.64
N VAL A 196 3.63 -17.04 -4.12
CA VAL A 196 2.66 -17.82 -3.36
C VAL A 196 2.92 -19.31 -3.57
N GLY A 197 2.85 -20.09 -2.49
CA GLY A 197 2.94 -21.55 -2.55
C GLY A 197 1.70 -22.20 -3.16
N ALA A 198 1.80 -23.49 -3.52
CA ALA A 198 0.75 -24.21 -4.25
C ALA A 198 -0.64 -24.17 -3.57
N ASP A 199 -0.71 -24.37 -2.26
CA ASP A 199 -2.00 -24.33 -1.54
C ASP A 199 -2.64 -22.93 -1.61
N GLY A 200 -1.80 -21.89 -1.62
CA GLY A 200 -2.27 -20.51 -1.75
C GLY A 200 -2.88 -20.22 -3.11
N LEU A 201 -2.41 -20.88 -4.17
CA LEU A 201 -3.01 -20.76 -5.50
C LEU A 201 -4.45 -21.28 -5.52
N GLN A 202 -4.75 -22.36 -4.80
CA GLN A 202 -6.12 -22.87 -4.66
C GLN A 202 -7.01 -21.92 -3.85
N THR A 203 -6.49 -21.35 -2.76
CA THR A 203 -7.21 -20.31 -2.00
C THR A 203 -7.50 -19.09 -2.87
N LEU A 204 -6.56 -18.65 -3.70
CA LEU A 204 -6.78 -17.54 -4.63
C LEU A 204 -7.85 -17.87 -5.67
N ASP A 205 -7.87 -19.09 -6.21
CA ASP A 205 -8.91 -19.53 -7.16
C ASP A 205 -10.30 -19.51 -6.51
N ASN A 206 -10.40 -19.99 -5.26
CA ASN A 206 -11.66 -19.95 -4.52
C ASN A 206 -12.16 -18.51 -4.32
N VAL A 207 -11.27 -17.60 -3.89
CA VAL A 207 -11.62 -16.18 -3.70
C VAL A 207 -12.05 -15.54 -5.02
N ALA A 208 -11.30 -15.78 -6.11
CA ALA A 208 -11.62 -15.24 -7.42
C ALA A 208 -12.93 -15.79 -7.99
N ALA A 209 -13.21 -17.08 -7.81
CA ALA A 209 -14.47 -17.71 -8.23
C ALA A 209 -15.68 -17.19 -7.46
N GLY A 210 -15.49 -16.77 -6.21
CA GLY A 210 -16.52 -16.10 -5.41
C GLY A 210 -16.90 -14.72 -5.94
N GLY A 211 -16.03 -14.08 -6.73
CA GLY A 211 -16.28 -12.79 -7.34
C GLY A 211 -16.17 -11.60 -6.38
N ILE A 212 -16.68 -10.46 -6.85
CA ILE A 212 -16.63 -9.16 -6.18
C ILE A 212 -18.03 -8.83 -5.69
N GLU A 213 -18.14 -8.22 -4.51
CA GLU A 213 -19.41 -7.87 -3.88
C GLU A 213 -20.17 -6.86 -4.77
N PRO A 214 -21.37 -7.21 -5.27
CA PRO A 214 -22.15 -6.32 -6.12
C PRO A 214 -22.77 -5.18 -5.30
N THR A 215 -22.93 -4.02 -5.92
CA THR A 215 -23.72 -2.91 -5.37
C THR A 215 -24.99 -2.68 -6.19
N ALA A 216 -25.88 -1.81 -5.72
CA ALA A 216 -27.08 -1.44 -6.49
C ALA A 216 -26.70 -0.72 -7.80
N GLU A 217 -25.60 0.03 -7.78
CA GLU A 217 -25.08 0.80 -8.89
C GLU A 217 -24.21 -0.03 -9.85
N ASP A 218 -23.54 -1.07 -9.35
CA ASP A 218 -22.72 -2.00 -10.12
C ASP A 218 -23.04 -3.46 -9.72
N PRO A 219 -23.99 -4.12 -10.41
CA PRO A 219 -24.40 -5.48 -10.08
C PRO A 219 -23.42 -6.57 -10.57
N ALA A 220 -22.40 -6.22 -11.38
CA ALA A 220 -21.41 -7.15 -11.89
C ALA A 220 -20.00 -6.52 -11.89
N PRO A 221 -19.48 -6.15 -10.71
CA PRO A 221 -18.26 -5.37 -10.61
C PRO A 221 -17.03 -6.18 -11.02
N VAL A 222 -16.07 -5.47 -11.60
CA VAL A 222 -14.74 -6.00 -11.95
C VAL A 222 -13.63 -5.43 -11.06
N ASP A 223 -13.98 -4.55 -10.12
CA ASP A 223 -13.08 -4.01 -9.10
C ASP A 223 -13.89 -3.68 -7.84
N GLY A 224 -13.44 -4.13 -6.67
CA GLY A 224 -14.08 -3.82 -5.41
C GLY A 224 -13.80 -4.83 -4.31
N THR A 225 -14.62 -4.81 -3.26
CA THR A 225 -14.51 -5.74 -2.13
C THR A 225 -14.74 -7.18 -2.60
N PRO A 226 -13.88 -8.16 -2.23
CA PRO A 226 -14.16 -9.56 -2.55
C PRO A 226 -15.48 -10.03 -1.89
N ALA A 227 -16.35 -10.69 -2.65
CA ALA A 227 -17.62 -11.22 -2.11
C ALA A 227 -17.37 -12.28 -1.03
N LEU A 228 -16.34 -13.12 -1.22
CA LEU A 228 -15.80 -13.97 -0.18
C LEU A 228 -14.84 -13.17 0.69
N ARG A 229 -15.33 -12.72 1.86
CA ARG A 229 -14.50 -12.02 2.85
C ARG A 229 -13.24 -12.82 3.16
N THR A 230 -12.10 -12.26 2.79
CA THR A 230 -10.79 -12.89 2.97
C THR A 230 -10.02 -12.14 4.05
N GLU A 231 -9.93 -12.75 5.22
CA GLU A 231 -9.24 -12.19 6.39
C GLU A 231 -7.92 -12.92 6.62
N LEU A 232 -6.82 -12.18 6.78
CA LEU A 232 -5.52 -12.71 7.19
C LEU A 232 -5.56 -12.97 8.70
N LEU A 233 -5.72 -14.22 9.10
CA LEU A 233 -5.97 -14.56 10.51
C LEU A 233 -4.72 -14.31 11.38
N ARG A 234 -3.55 -14.73 10.89
CA ARG A 234 -2.27 -14.52 11.58
C ARG A 234 -1.07 -14.61 10.64
N VAL A 235 -0.38 -13.52 10.38
CA VAL A 235 0.80 -13.51 9.50
C VAL A 235 2.07 -13.71 10.32
N ARG A 236 2.87 -14.74 10.00
CA ARG A 236 4.14 -14.99 10.69
C ARG A 236 5.15 -15.70 9.80
N PRO A 237 6.46 -15.41 9.94
CA PRO A 237 7.49 -16.24 9.34
C PRO A 237 7.31 -17.71 9.77
N SER A 238 7.46 -18.63 8.84
CA SER A 238 7.54 -20.06 9.13
C SER A 238 8.87 -20.33 9.82
N CYS A 239 8.82 -20.91 11.01
CA CYS A 239 10.01 -21.32 11.76
C CYS A 239 10.55 -22.66 11.24
#